data_AF-A0A2E7TDH1-F1
#
_entry.id   AF-A0A2E7TDH1-F1
#
_cell.length_a   1.000
_cell.length_b   1.000
_cell.length_c   1.000
_cell.angle_alpha   90.00
_cell.angle_beta   90.00
_cell.angle_gamma   90.00
#
_symmetry.space_group_name_H-M   'P 1'
#
loop_
_entity.id
_entity.type
_entity.pdbx_description
1 polymer ?
#
loop_
_entity_poly.entity_id
_entity_poly.type
_entity_poly.pdbx_seq_one_letter_code
_entity_poly.pdbx_strand_id
1 'polypeptide(L)'
;VGVGESGLDYYRSSSGLDMQRERFRSHLRAANACRLPIIVHTRNAKKDTMSVIAGVGGANAGGVMHCFTEDWEMARHALDYGFYISFSGIVTFKNAHELKDVAKKVPADRLLIETDAPYLSPAPNRGKRNEPAYIAQTAKYIATLKNIAVEDLIGSTCENFFSLFSRATKLDSQNDFGRVLSEL
;
A
#
# COMPACT_ATOMS: atom_id res chain seq x y z
N VAL A 1 12.74 8.80 0.23
CA VAL A 1 12.19 8.22 -1.02
C VAL A 1 10.71 8.56 -1.25
N GLY A 2 9.93 8.88 -0.20
CA GLY A 2 8.57 9.43 -0.30
C GLY A 2 8.27 10.35 0.90
N VAL A 3 7.06 10.91 0.96
CA VAL A 3 6.54 11.70 2.10
C VAL A 3 5.45 10.90 2.81
N GLY A 4 5.56 10.75 4.12
CA GLY A 4 4.56 10.05 4.93
C GLY A 4 5.19 9.21 6.05
N GLU A 5 4.41 8.33 6.68
CA GLU A 5 2.98 8.12 6.43
C GLU A 5 2.12 9.33 6.86
N SER A 6 1.10 9.68 6.09
CA SER A 6 0.15 10.76 6.39
C SER A 6 -1.26 10.35 5.95
N GLY A 7 -2.30 11.01 6.42
CA GLY A 7 -3.67 10.65 6.05
C GLY A 7 -4.65 10.86 7.19
N LEU A 8 -5.71 10.05 7.23
CA LEU A 8 -6.82 10.20 8.16
C LEU A 8 -7.13 8.87 8.87
N ASP A 9 -7.12 8.88 10.21
CA ASP A 9 -7.57 7.76 11.04
C ASP A 9 -8.68 8.24 11.99
N TYR A 10 -9.93 7.90 11.64
CA TYR A 10 -11.11 8.23 12.45
C TYR A 10 -11.50 7.10 13.40
N TYR A 11 -10.80 5.97 13.35
CA TYR A 11 -10.97 4.88 14.30
C TYR A 11 -10.28 5.19 15.64
N ARG A 12 -9.09 5.82 15.59
CA ARG A 12 -8.30 6.13 16.78
C ARG A 12 -8.69 7.44 17.46
N SER A 13 -9.31 8.38 16.74
CA SER A 13 -9.71 9.67 17.31
C SER A 13 -11.04 10.14 16.74
N SER A 14 -11.92 10.62 17.62
CA SER A 14 -13.12 11.38 17.26
C SER A 14 -12.93 12.90 17.38
N SER A 15 -11.78 13.35 17.92
CA SER A 15 -11.44 14.77 18.08
C SER A 15 -10.25 15.17 17.20
N GLY A 16 -10.16 16.47 16.87
CA GLY A 16 -9.04 17.01 16.08
C GLY A 16 -9.07 16.59 14.60
N LEU A 17 -10.22 16.18 14.06
CA LEU A 17 -10.33 15.72 12.67
C LEU A 17 -9.91 16.80 11.66
N ASP A 18 -10.23 18.07 11.93
CA ASP A 18 -9.79 19.18 11.08
C ASP A 18 -8.27 19.36 11.08
N MET A 19 -7.62 19.11 12.23
CA MET A 19 -6.17 19.11 12.31
C MET A 19 -5.57 17.95 11.52
N GLN A 20 -6.16 16.75 11.55
CA GLN A 20 -5.72 15.65 10.69
C GLN A 20 -5.84 16.03 9.21
N ARG A 21 -6.99 16.57 8.79
CA ARG A 21 -7.22 17.02 7.41
C ARG A 21 -6.21 18.08 6.97
N GLU A 22 -5.92 19.07 7.81
CA GLU A 22 -4.96 20.13 7.44
C GLU A 22 -3.51 19.64 7.41
N ARG A 23 -3.13 18.74 8.34
CA ARG A 23 -1.81 18.10 8.29
C ARG A 23 -1.68 17.21 7.06
N PHE A 24 -2.74 16.51 6.66
CA PHE A 24 -2.73 15.71 5.45
C PHE A 24 -2.59 16.59 4.19
N ARG A 25 -3.34 17.69 4.09
CA ARG A 25 -3.15 18.70 3.02
C ARG A 25 -1.72 19.23 2.97
N SER A 26 -1.13 19.50 4.13
CA SER A 26 0.24 20.01 4.22
C SER A 26 1.26 18.99 3.69
N HIS A 27 1.12 17.71 4.03
CA HIS A 27 1.98 16.66 3.49
C HIS A 27 1.79 16.45 1.98
N LEU A 28 0.55 16.52 1.47
CA LEU A 28 0.30 16.46 0.03
C LEU A 28 0.96 17.63 -0.73
N ARG A 29 0.82 18.86 -0.21
CA ARG A 29 1.49 20.04 -0.78
C ARG A 29 3.01 19.88 -0.76
N ALA A 30 3.57 19.37 0.35
CA ALA A 30 5.01 19.11 0.47
C ALA A 30 5.49 18.01 -0.49
N ALA A 31 4.74 16.91 -0.63
CA ALA A 31 5.01 15.84 -1.58
C ALA A 31 5.04 16.37 -3.03
N ASN A 32 4.06 17.19 -3.40
CA ASN A 32 4.00 17.86 -4.71
C ASN A 32 5.18 18.83 -4.92
N ALA A 33 5.49 19.67 -3.94
CA ALA A 33 6.62 20.62 -4.01
C ALA A 33 7.96 19.90 -4.16
N CYS A 34 8.15 18.81 -3.43
CA CYS A 34 9.38 18.01 -3.46
C CYS A 34 9.42 17.00 -4.61
N ARG A 35 8.34 16.84 -5.38
CA ARG A 35 8.17 15.80 -6.42
C ARG A 35 8.51 14.41 -5.87
N LEU A 36 7.88 14.06 -4.75
CA LEU A 36 8.01 12.76 -4.09
C LEU A 36 6.63 12.13 -3.94
N PRO A 37 6.51 10.79 -4.05
CA PRO A 37 5.25 10.12 -3.82
C PRO A 37 4.82 10.24 -2.35
N ILE A 38 3.51 10.25 -2.11
CA ILE A 38 2.95 10.25 -0.75
C ILE A 38 2.50 8.85 -0.32
N ILE A 39 2.80 8.47 0.92
CA ILE A 39 2.30 7.25 1.57
C ILE A 39 1.07 7.62 2.39
N VAL A 40 -0.10 7.10 2.00
CA VAL A 40 -1.40 7.50 2.57
C VAL A 40 -1.96 6.43 3.49
N HIS A 41 -2.21 6.83 4.74
CA HIS A 41 -3.06 6.14 5.70
C HIS A 41 -4.53 6.50 5.49
N THR A 42 -5.42 5.52 5.59
CA THR A 42 -6.85 5.81 5.71
C THR A 42 -7.52 4.75 6.55
N ARG A 43 -8.34 5.17 7.51
CA ARG A 43 -9.17 4.27 8.30
C ARG A 43 -10.44 4.95 8.76
N ASN A 44 -11.59 4.36 8.41
CA ASN A 44 -12.92 4.93 8.66
C ASN A 44 -13.08 6.37 8.12
N ALA A 45 -12.32 6.72 7.08
CA ALA A 45 -12.21 8.08 6.57
C ALA A 45 -12.28 8.16 5.03
N LYS A 46 -12.77 7.11 4.35
CA LYS A 46 -12.78 6.96 2.88
C LYS A 46 -13.08 8.25 2.11
N LYS A 47 -14.24 8.86 2.41
CA LYS A 47 -14.74 10.05 1.72
C LYS A 47 -13.85 11.27 1.92
N ASP A 48 -13.41 11.51 3.15
CA ASP A 48 -12.60 12.67 3.50
C ASP A 48 -11.18 12.53 2.96
N THR A 49 -10.61 11.32 2.98
CA THR A 49 -9.29 11.04 2.39
C THR A 49 -9.28 11.41 0.92
N MET A 50 -10.25 10.91 0.14
CA MET A 50 -10.35 11.22 -1.28
C MET A 50 -10.68 12.70 -1.54
N SER A 51 -11.51 13.31 -0.71
CA SER A 51 -11.84 14.74 -0.82
C SER A 51 -10.63 15.63 -0.57
N VAL A 52 -9.77 15.29 0.40
CA VAL A 52 -8.54 16.03 0.68
C VAL A 52 -7.53 15.88 -0.46
N ILE A 53 -7.36 14.67 -1.01
CA ILE A 53 -6.51 14.41 -2.18
C ILE A 53 -7.00 15.22 -3.39
N ALA A 54 -8.30 15.17 -3.69
CA ALA A 54 -8.88 15.93 -4.79
C ALA A 54 -8.72 17.45 -4.60
N GLY A 55 -8.93 17.94 -3.38
CA GLY A 55 -8.87 19.37 -3.06
C GLY A 55 -7.49 20.02 -3.22
N VAL A 56 -6.41 19.24 -3.26
CA VAL A 56 -5.05 19.72 -3.56
C VAL A 56 -4.62 19.47 -5.01
N GLY A 57 -5.52 18.95 -5.85
CA GLY A 57 -5.25 18.60 -7.24
C GLY A 57 -4.60 17.22 -7.45
N GLY A 58 -4.65 16.34 -6.45
CA GLY A 58 -4.01 15.02 -6.50
C GLY A 58 -2.55 15.02 -6.05
N ALA A 59 -1.85 13.92 -6.37
CA ALA A 59 -0.43 13.73 -6.07
C ALA A 59 0.37 13.63 -7.36
N ASN A 60 1.11 14.70 -7.71
CA ASN A 60 1.78 14.84 -9.00
C ASN A 60 2.86 13.77 -9.24
N ALA A 61 3.51 13.33 -8.17
CA ALA A 61 4.51 12.25 -8.20
C ALA A 61 3.90 10.87 -7.85
N GLY A 62 2.57 10.76 -7.88
CA GLY A 62 1.83 9.59 -7.45
C GLY A 62 1.81 9.42 -5.94
N GLY A 63 1.30 8.27 -5.51
CA GLY A 63 1.28 7.88 -4.10
C GLY A 63 0.91 6.42 -3.95
N VAL A 64 0.90 5.95 -2.71
CA VAL A 64 0.43 4.61 -2.35
C VAL A 64 -0.61 4.72 -1.26
N MET A 65 -1.73 4.05 -1.45
CA MET A 65 -2.68 3.76 -0.37
C MET A 65 -2.10 2.56 0.40
N HIS A 66 -1.39 2.88 1.48
CA HIS A 66 -0.71 1.88 2.30
C HIS A 66 -1.75 1.07 3.09
N CYS A 67 -1.40 -0.19 3.39
CA CYS A 67 -2.15 -1.13 4.19
C CYS A 67 -3.66 -1.07 3.89
N PHE A 68 -3.99 -1.16 2.60
CA PHE A 68 -5.34 -0.89 2.12
C PHE A 68 -6.33 -1.88 2.75
N THR A 69 -7.41 -1.36 3.34
CA THR A 69 -8.50 -2.16 3.93
C THR A 69 -9.89 -1.68 3.52
N GLU A 70 -9.97 -0.79 2.54
CA GLU A 70 -11.22 -0.17 2.10
C GLU A 70 -11.83 -0.95 0.91
N ASP A 71 -12.86 -0.40 0.26
CA ASP A 71 -13.62 -1.10 -0.79
C ASP A 71 -13.08 -0.84 -2.21
N TRP A 72 -13.67 -1.50 -3.19
CA TRP A 72 -13.31 -1.33 -4.60
C TRP A 72 -13.61 0.08 -5.12
N GLU A 73 -14.65 0.73 -4.62
CA GLU A 73 -15.01 2.09 -5.06
C GLU A 73 -13.88 3.07 -4.73
N MET A 74 -13.37 3.02 -3.50
CA MET A 74 -12.24 3.82 -3.07
C MET A 74 -10.96 3.44 -3.80
N ALA A 75 -10.68 2.14 -3.97
CA ALA A 75 -9.50 1.69 -4.72
C ALA A 75 -9.51 2.25 -6.15
N ARG A 76 -10.66 2.16 -6.84
CA ARG A 76 -10.84 2.70 -8.19
C ARG A 76 -10.59 4.21 -8.25
N HIS A 77 -11.18 4.99 -7.32
CA HIS A 77 -10.93 6.42 -7.27
C HIS A 77 -9.45 6.75 -7.00
N ALA A 78 -8.78 6.02 -6.12
CA ALA A 78 -7.35 6.20 -5.88
C ALA A 78 -6.52 5.91 -7.15
N LEU A 79 -6.87 4.85 -7.89
CA LEU A 79 -6.25 4.51 -9.18
C LEU A 79 -6.46 5.62 -10.22
N ASP A 80 -7.63 6.26 -10.26
CA ASP A 80 -7.93 7.39 -11.15
C ASP A 80 -7.00 8.60 -10.86
N TYR A 81 -6.49 8.74 -9.63
CA TYR A 81 -5.48 9.73 -9.23
C TYR A 81 -4.03 9.23 -9.37
N GLY A 82 -3.81 8.05 -9.98
CA GLY A 82 -2.48 7.48 -10.19
C GLY A 82 -1.85 6.88 -8.93
N PHE A 83 -2.65 6.56 -7.90
CA PHE A 83 -2.13 5.87 -6.72
C PHE A 83 -1.93 4.38 -6.97
N TYR A 84 -0.95 3.82 -6.27
CA TYR A 84 -0.78 2.38 -6.07
C TYR A 84 -1.61 1.91 -4.88
N ILE A 85 -2.03 0.65 -4.90
CA ILE A 85 -2.75 0.01 -3.78
C ILE A 85 -1.83 -1.05 -3.17
N SER A 86 -1.49 -0.87 -1.89
CA SER A 86 -0.60 -1.78 -1.17
C SER A 86 -1.37 -2.68 -0.21
N PHE A 87 -1.08 -3.98 -0.25
CA PHE A 87 -1.72 -4.98 0.59
C PHE A 87 -0.75 -5.52 1.64
N SER A 88 -1.19 -5.47 2.90
CA SER A 88 -0.48 -6.11 4.03
C SER A 88 -0.96 -7.54 4.27
N GLY A 89 -0.46 -8.17 5.34
CA GLY A 89 -0.89 -9.51 5.75
C GLY A 89 -2.38 -9.65 6.06
N ILE A 90 -3.14 -8.55 6.21
CA ILE A 90 -4.61 -8.56 6.39
C ILE A 90 -5.31 -9.32 5.26
N VAL A 91 -4.79 -9.27 4.02
CA VAL A 91 -5.41 -9.95 2.87
C VAL A 91 -5.55 -11.47 3.10
N THR A 92 -4.66 -12.05 3.92
CA THR A 92 -4.67 -13.48 4.27
C THR A 92 -5.73 -13.84 5.32
N PHE A 93 -6.35 -12.85 5.98
CA PHE A 93 -7.31 -13.11 7.06
C PHE A 93 -8.59 -13.71 6.51
N LYS A 94 -9.16 -14.68 7.25
CA LYS A 94 -10.38 -15.40 6.82
C LYS A 94 -11.51 -14.45 6.42
N ASN A 95 -11.76 -13.42 7.23
CA ASN A 95 -12.90 -12.51 7.10
C ASN A 95 -12.66 -11.33 6.14
N ALA A 96 -11.47 -11.19 5.55
CA ALA A 96 -11.13 -10.07 4.67
C ALA A 96 -11.69 -10.25 3.25
N HIS A 97 -12.97 -10.63 3.11
CA HIS A 97 -13.59 -10.99 1.82
C HIS A 97 -13.54 -9.84 0.82
N GLU A 98 -14.00 -8.65 1.23
CA GLU A 98 -14.00 -7.47 0.36
C GLU A 98 -12.59 -7.09 -0.08
N LEU A 99 -11.62 -7.12 0.84
CA LEU A 99 -10.22 -6.83 0.52
C LEU A 99 -9.63 -7.82 -0.50
N LYS A 100 -9.97 -9.11 -0.39
CA LYS A 100 -9.56 -10.13 -1.37
C LYS A 100 -10.14 -9.85 -2.76
N ASP A 101 -11.37 -9.35 -2.83
CA ASP A 101 -11.99 -9.00 -4.10
C ASP A 101 -11.36 -7.73 -4.69
N VAL A 102 -10.95 -6.77 -3.86
CA VAL A 102 -10.13 -5.64 -4.32
C VAL A 102 -8.79 -6.14 -4.87
N ALA A 103 -8.07 -7.01 -4.17
CA ALA A 103 -6.78 -7.55 -4.62
C ALA A 103 -6.86 -8.25 -5.98
N LYS A 104 -7.96 -8.95 -6.26
CA LYS A 104 -8.22 -9.54 -7.58
C LYS A 104 -8.36 -8.49 -8.68
N LYS A 105 -9.06 -7.38 -8.39
CA LYS A 105 -9.41 -6.34 -9.36
C LYS A 105 -8.31 -5.29 -9.60
N VAL A 106 -7.45 -5.02 -8.62
CA VAL A 106 -6.35 -4.06 -8.78
C VAL A 106 -5.42 -4.51 -9.93
N PRO A 107 -5.09 -3.63 -10.90
CA PRO A 107 -4.17 -3.94 -11.98
C PRO A 107 -2.77 -4.33 -11.48
N ALA A 108 -2.09 -5.22 -12.18
CA ALA A 108 -0.76 -5.69 -11.79
C ALA A 108 0.28 -4.56 -11.73
N ASP A 109 0.16 -3.55 -12.60
CA ASP A 109 1.03 -2.37 -12.68
C ASP A 109 0.70 -1.27 -11.64
N ARG A 110 -0.26 -1.53 -10.74
CA ARG A 110 -0.66 -0.63 -9.65
C ARG A 110 -0.74 -1.32 -8.29
N LEU A 111 -0.29 -2.57 -8.20
CA LEU A 111 -0.31 -3.35 -6.98
C LEU A 111 1.05 -3.26 -6.27
N LEU A 112 1.01 -3.05 -4.95
CA LEU A 112 2.16 -3.21 -4.06
C LEU A 112 1.81 -4.19 -2.94
N ILE A 113 2.85 -4.69 -2.28
CA ILE A 113 2.73 -5.54 -1.09
C ILE A 113 3.62 -5.00 0.01
N GLU A 114 3.18 -5.17 1.26
CA GLU A 114 3.94 -4.77 2.44
C GLU A 114 3.68 -5.72 3.60
N THR A 115 4.40 -5.52 4.70
CA THR A 115 4.14 -6.23 5.95
C THR A 115 3.42 -5.37 6.96
N ASP A 116 3.71 -4.06 7.00
CA ASP A 116 3.35 -3.17 8.11
C ASP A 116 3.89 -3.68 9.46
N ALA A 117 5.06 -4.32 9.44
CA ALA A 117 5.72 -4.83 10.64
C ALA A 117 5.99 -3.69 11.63
N PRO A 118 5.75 -3.90 12.94
CA PRO A 118 5.56 -5.18 13.63
C PRO A 118 4.11 -5.70 13.70
N TYR A 119 3.17 -5.06 13.00
CA TYR A 119 1.74 -5.36 13.06
C TYR A 119 1.29 -6.34 11.96
N LEU A 120 0.06 -6.86 12.08
CA LEU A 120 -0.66 -7.50 10.96
C LEU A 120 0.00 -8.75 10.33
N SER A 121 0.63 -9.59 11.15
CA SER A 121 1.23 -10.86 10.69
C SER A 121 0.27 -11.67 9.82
N PRO A 122 0.67 -12.05 8.59
CA PRO A 122 -0.15 -12.86 7.70
C PRO A 122 -0.37 -14.26 8.27
N ALA A 123 -1.43 -14.94 7.83
CA ALA A 123 -1.60 -16.36 8.09
C ALA A 123 -0.42 -17.16 7.49
N PRO A 124 0.09 -18.20 8.18
CA PRO A 124 -0.42 -18.79 9.44
C PRO A 124 0.08 -18.12 10.73
N ASN A 125 0.84 -17.02 10.66
CA ASN A 125 1.47 -16.35 11.80
C ASN A 125 0.58 -15.31 12.51
N ARG A 126 -0.74 -15.32 12.27
CA ARG A 126 -1.68 -14.35 12.85
C ARG A 126 -1.58 -14.33 14.38
N GLY A 127 -1.49 -13.13 14.96
CA GLY A 127 -1.37 -12.93 16.42
C GLY A 127 0.07 -12.96 16.94
N LYS A 128 1.05 -13.36 16.13
CA LYS A 128 2.49 -13.19 16.43
C LYS A 128 2.96 -11.80 15.98
N ARG A 129 4.14 -11.39 16.46
CA ARG A 129 4.84 -10.20 15.93
C ARG A 129 5.17 -10.40 14.45
N ASN A 130 4.94 -9.37 13.64
CA ASN A 130 5.22 -9.41 12.22
C ASN A 130 6.66 -8.98 11.94
N GLU A 131 7.20 -9.45 10.82
CA GLU A 131 8.58 -9.21 10.39
C GLU A 131 8.61 -9.01 8.87
N PRO A 132 9.59 -8.25 8.32
CA PRO A 132 9.74 -8.08 6.87
C PRO A 132 9.77 -9.39 6.08
N ALA A 133 10.38 -10.45 6.64
CA ALA A 133 10.44 -11.77 6.00
C ALA A 133 9.04 -12.36 5.72
N TYR A 134 8.01 -11.95 6.47
CA TYR A 134 6.66 -12.46 6.27
C TYR A 134 5.95 -11.89 5.03
N ILE A 135 6.59 -10.99 4.28
CA ILE A 135 6.07 -10.50 3.00
C ILE A 135 5.87 -11.65 1.99
N ALA A 136 6.67 -12.71 2.10
CA ALA A 136 6.58 -13.95 1.34
C ALA A 136 5.18 -14.59 1.40
N GLN A 137 4.57 -14.64 2.58
CA GLN A 137 3.23 -15.21 2.77
C GLN A 137 2.15 -14.32 2.14
N THR A 138 2.29 -12.99 2.25
CA THR A 138 1.41 -12.05 1.56
C THR A 138 1.49 -12.20 0.04
N ALA A 139 2.70 -12.31 -0.51
CA ALA A 139 2.94 -12.51 -1.94
C ALA A 139 2.31 -13.81 -2.44
N LYS A 140 2.60 -14.94 -1.79
CA LYS A 140 2.00 -16.25 -2.11
C LYS A 140 0.47 -16.21 -2.12
N TYR A 141 -0.13 -15.53 -1.13
CA TYR A 141 -1.57 -15.45 -1.03
C TYR A 141 -2.19 -14.61 -2.15
N ILE A 142 -1.61 -13.45 -2.46
CA ILE A 142 -2.13 -12.58 -3.54
C ILE A 142 -1.95 -13.24 -4.91
N ALA A 143 -0.80 -13.89 -5.17
CA ALA A 143 -0.56 -14.63 -6.40
C ALA A 143 -1.63 -15.72 -6.61
N THR A 144 -1.98 -16.45 -5.55
CA THR A 144 -3.08 -17.42 -5.55
C THR A 144 -4.43 -16.76 -5.88
N LEU A 145 -4.75 -15.60 -5.27
CA LEU A 145 -6.01 -14.89 -5.56
C LEU A 145 -6.10 -14.43 -7.02
N LYS A 146 -4.97 -14.03 -7.62
CA LYS A 146 -4.90 -13.52 -8.99
C LYS A 146 -4.64 -14.61 -10.03
N ASN A 147 -4.41 -15.85 -9.61
CA ASN A 147 -4.08 -16.99 -10.47
C ASN A 147 -2.86 -16.73 -11.36
N ILE A 148 -1.77 -16.26 -10.76
CA ILE A 148 -0.48 -15.99 -11.42
C ILE A 148 0.67 -16.66 -10.64
N ALA A 149 1.85 -16.76 -11.25
CA ALA A 149 3.04 -17.21 -10.55
C ALA A 149 3.45 -16.20 -9.46
N VAL A 150 4.06 -16.67 -8.38
CA VAL A 150 4.53 -15.79 -7.29
C VAL A 150 5.65 -14.90 -7.80
N GLU A 151 6.48 -15.41 -8.70
CA GLU A 151 7.58 -14.74 -9.37
C GLU A 151 7.07 -13.56 -10.21
N ASP A 152 5.94 -13.71 -10.91
CA ASP A 152 5.32 -12.63 -11.70
C ASP A 152 4.79 -11.51 -10.79
N LEU A 153 4.19 -11.88 -9.65
CA LEU A 153 3.76 -10.91 -8.65
C LEU A 153 4.96 -10.16 -8.06
N ILE A 154 6.04 -10.86 -7.72
CA ILE A 154 7.26 -10.25 -7.19
C ILE A 154 7.86 -9.29 -8.23
N GLY A 155 8.02 -9.74 -9.47
CA GLY A 155 8.55 -8.91 -10.56
C GLY A 155 7.75 -7.62 -10.74
N SER A 156 6.43 -7.75 -10.92
CA SER A 156 5.55 -6.58 -11.09
C SER A 156 5.53 -5.64 -9.89
N THR A 157 5.46 -6.16 -8.66
CA THR A 157 5.47 -5.32 -7.44
C THR A 157 6.83 -4.63 -7.22
N CYS A 158 7.95 -5.28 -7.58
CA CYS A 158 9.26 -4.64 -7.57
C CYS A 158 9.35 -3.51 -8.61
N GLU A 159 8.91 -3.75 -9.84
CA GLU A 159 8.86 -2.73 -10.89
C GLU A 159 8.00 -1.54 -10.48
N ASN A 160 6.83 -1.80 -9.90
CA ASN A 160 5.93 -0.80 -9.36
C ASN A 160 6.60 0.04 -8.26
N PHE A 161 7.31 -0.61 -7.32
CA PHE A 161 8.01 0.08 -6.24
C PHE A 161 9.05 1.06 -6.79
N PHE A 162 9.89 0.63 -7.72
CA PHE A 162 10.93 1.50 -8.29
C PHE A 162 10.37 2.55 -9.25
N SER A 163 9.20 2.29 -9.86
CA SER A 163 8.48 3.29 -10.67
C SER A 163 7.92 4.40 -9.78
N LEU A 164 7.28 4.05 -8.67
CA LEU A 164 6.70 5.00 -7.72
C LEU A 164 7.79 5.75 -6.93
N PHE A 165 8.67 5.02 -6.28
CA PHE A 165 9.75 5.56 -5.45
C PHE A 165 11.03 5.75 -6.27
N SER A 166 10.97 6.59 -7.30
CA SER A 166 12.06 6.81 -8.27
C SER A 166 13.40 7.27 -7.68
N ARG A 167 13.42 7.74 -6.43
CA ARG A 167 14.65 8.08 -5.68
C ARG A 167 15.21 6.92 -4.84
N ALA A 168 14.58 5.75 -4.87
CA ALA A 168 15.10 4.55 -4.24
C ALA A 168 16.17 3.93 -5.13
N THR A 169 17.28 3.51 -4.53
CA THR A 169 18.37 2.86 -5.24
C THR A 169 18.08 1.37 -5.36
N LYS A 170 18.12 0.83 -6.59
CA LYS A 170 18.21 -0.62 -6.80
C LYS A 170 19.60 -1.04 -6.31
N LEU A 171 19.65 -1.93 -5.31
CA LEU A 171 20.92 -2.55 -4.95
C LEU A 171 21.28 -3.51 -6.09
N ASP A 172 22.43 -3.30 -6.73
CA ASP A 172 22.97 -4.23 -7.71
C ASP A 172 23.19 -5.57 -7.02
N SER A 173 22.34 -6.54 -7.32
CA SER A 173 22.46 -7.88 -6.76
C SER A 173 22.21 -8.90 -7.87
N GLN A 174 23.30 -9.35 -8.47
CA GLN A 174 23.31 -10.65 -9.15
C GLN A 174 23.01 -11.82 -8.18
N ASN A 175 22.75 -11.60 -6.88
CA ASN A 175 22.71 -12.67 -5.86
C ASN A 175 21.58 -12.63 -4.81
N ASP A 176 20.68 -11.63 -4.73
CA ASP A 176 19.70 -11.58 -3.60
C ASP A 176 18.29 -12.11 -3.91
N PHE A 177 17.85 -12.11 -5.17
CA PHE A 177 16.54 -12.68 -5.53
C PHE A 177 16.46 -14.19 -5.25
N GLY A 178 17.59 -14.90 -5.43
CA GLY A 178 17.67 -16.33 -5.14
C GLY A 178 17.42 -16.65 -3.67
N ARG A 179 17.70 -15.74 -2.74
CA ARG A 179 17.55 -15.98 -1.30
C ARG A 179 16.09 -15.90 -0.86
N VAL A 180 15.35 -14.90 -1.34
CA VAL A 180 13.90 -14.77 -1.11
C VAL A 180 13.15 -15.97 -1.72
N LEU A 181 13.53 -16.40 -2.92
CA LEU A 181 12.93 -17.58 -3.56
C LEU A 181 13.32 -18.89 -2.88
N SER A 182 14.55 -19.02 -2.35
CA SER A 182 15.01 -20.24 -1.65
C SER A 182 14.36 -20.46 -0.28
N GLU A 183 13.75 -19.42 0.29
CA GLU A 183 13.03 -19.47 1.56
C GLU A 183 11.49 -19.61 1.37
N LEU A 184 11.02 -19.68 0.12
CA LEU A 184 9.63 -20.02 -0.23
C LEU A 184 9.44 -21.53 -0.36
#